data_AF-A0A3N7CZL0-F1
#
_entry.id   AF-A0A3N7CZL0-F1
#
_cell.length_a   1.000
_cell.length_b   1.000
_cell.length_c   1.000
_cell.angle_alpha   90.00
_cell.angle_beta   90.00
_cell.angle_gamma   90.00
#
_symmetry.space_group_name_H-M   'P 1'
#
loop_
_entity.id
_entity.type
_entity.pdbx_description
1 polymer ?
#
loop_
_entity_poly.entity_id
_entity_poly.type
_entity_poly.pdbx_seq_one_letter_code
_entity_poly.pdbx_strand_id
1 'polypeptide(L)'
;MKNFFTKTVLIIATIVLFGSFLTASAQTLAPNTAGVNLFCSDGELTLPAATAGTDWIVKYSATSTTTPSTGITLTGGNKVANADLKTGYYYLSSKSTTPGSCESEMQEIPVYVLKALAPGINPADFCVESPLAQVGSVTNPEDPTKAALVYQWYTVAGGAETIIAGANTLSYTPTAPTVGSITYRLKVGYEINGSKYCPQIVDKTITVTAKPTKPTISIGTAQGTATAVTF
;
A
#
# COMPACT_ATOMS: atom_id res chain seq x y z
N MET A 1 -46.87 8.27 -54.59
CA MET A 1 -45.60 8.01 -53.88
C MET A 1 -44.99 9.34 -53.43
N LYS A 2 -45.35 9.86 -52.25
CA LYS A 2 -44.70 11.10 -51.72
C LYS A 2 -44.74 11.24 -50.19
N ASN A 3 -45.48 10.40 -49.47
CA ASN A 3 -45.69 10.56 -48.02
C ASN A 3 -45.03 9.48 -47.15
N PHE A 4 -44.26 8.56 -47.74
CA PHE A 4 -43.63 7.45 -47.00
C PHE A 4 -42.19 7.73 -46.59
N PHE A 5 -41.50 8.65 -47.27
CA PHE A 5 -40.09 8.96 -47.00
C PHE A 5 -39.88 9.95 -45.84
N THR A 6 -40.86 10.81 -45.54
CA THR A 6 -40.70 11.87 -44.51
C THR A 6 -40.91 11.37 -43.09
N LYS A 7 -41.66 10.27 -42.89
CA LYS A 7 -41.90 9.69 -41.55
C LYS A 7 -40.74 8.83 -41.06
N THR A 8 -40.03 8.15 -41.96
CA THR A 8 -38.91 7.26 -41.59
C THR A 8 -37.65 8.05 -41.20
N VAL A 9 -37.42 9.21 -41.82
CA VAL A 9 -36.25 10.07 -41.50
C VAL A 9 -36.40 10.74 -40.12
N LEU A 10 -37.62 11.06 -39.68
CA LEU A 10 -37.85 11.67 -38.37
C LEU A 10 -37.64 10.69 -37.21
N ILE A 11 -37.91 9.40 -37.42
CA ILE A 11 -37.76 8.35 -36.40
C ILE A 11 -36.29 7.95 -36.21
N ILE A 12 -35.49 7.94 -37.29
CA ILE A 12 -34.05 7.65 -37.20
C ILE A 12 -33.29 8.79 -36.52
N ALA A 13 -33.70 10.05 -36.76
CA ALA A 13 -33.12 11.20 -36.07
C ALA A 13 -33.44 11.23 -34.56
N THR A 14 -34.56 10.65 -34.12
CA THR A 14 -34.89 10.56 -32.68
C THR A 14 -34.15 9.41 -32.00
N ILE A 15 -33.95 8.26 -32.65
CA ILE A 15 -33.21 7.12 -32.06
C ILE A 15 -31.70 7.42 -31.91
N VAL A 16 -31.12 8.23 -32.80
CA VAL A 16 -29.71 8.65 -32.67
C VAL A 16 -29.51 9.73 -31.59
N LEU A 17 -30.54 10.53 -31.26
CA LEU A 17 -30.47 11.53 -30.19
C LEU A 17 -30.59 10.94 -28.77
N PHE A 18 -31.24 9.77 -28.62
CA PHE A 18 -31.35 9.06 -27.34
C PHE A 18 -30.19 8.07 -27.06
N GLY A 19 -29.34 7.79 -28.06
CA GLY A 19 -28.16 6.92 -27.91
C GLY A 19 -26.93 7.61 -27.29
N SER A 20 -27.01 8.90 -26.98
CA SER A 20 -25.89 9.71 -26.47
C SER A 20 -25.97 9.99 -24.97
N PHE A 21 -26.82 9.26 -24.22
CA PHE A 21 -26.58 9.13 -22.79
C PHE A 21 -25.51 8.08 -22.60
N LEU A 22 -24.26 8.44 -22.95
CA LEU A 22 -23.13 7.85 -22.29
C LEU A 22 -23.35 8.15 -20.80
N THR A 23 -23.90 7.17 -20.08
CA THR A 23 -23.70 7.08 -18.65
C THR A 23 -22.20 7.04 -18.48
N ALA A 24 -21.61 8.22 -18.23
CA ALA A 24 -20.32 8.32 -17.61
C ALA A 24 -20.48 7.51 -16.32
N SER A 25 -20.08 6.25 -16.40
CA SER A 25 -20.00 5.38 -15.23
C SER A 25 -19.10 6.16 -14.31
N ALA A 26 -19.63 6.66 -13.18
CA ALA A 26 -18.84 7.41 -12.22
C ALA A 26 -17.59 6.57 -11.95
N GLN A 27 -16.44 7.04 -12.43
CA GLN A 27 -15.22 6.26 -12.35
C GLN A 27 -14.97 6.06 -10.86
N THR A 28 -15.03 4.81 -10.41
CA THR A 28 -14.82 4.51 -9.01
C THR A 28 -13.41 4.98 -8.66
N LEU A 29 -13.33 5.86 -7.66
CA LEU A 29 -12.06 6.42 -7.22
C LEU A 29 -11.18 5.26 -6.75
N ALA A 30 -10.02 5.09 -7.40
CA ALA A 30 -9.14 3.95 -7.23
C ALA A 30 -7.69 4.47 -7.15
N PRO A 31 -6.77 3.74 -6.50
CA PRO A 31 -5.43 4.24 -6.26
C PRO A 31 -4.61 4.41 -7.55
N ASN A 32 -4.91 3.64 -8.59
CA ASN A 32 -4.24 3.75 -9.88
C ASN A 32 -4.92 4.70 -10.88
N THR A 33 -6.00 5.38 -10.48
CA THR A 33 -6.66 6.39 -11.32
C THR A 33 -5.76 7.62 -11.48
N ALA A 34 -5.62 8.11 -12.72
CA ALA A 34 -4.81 9.28 -13.01
C ALA A 34 -5.35 10.54 -12.30
N GLY A 35 -4.44 11.37 -11.77
CA GLY A 35 -4.78 12.62 -11.07
C GLY A 35 -5.22 12.44 -9.61
N VAL A 36 -5.32 11.22 -9.11
CA VAL A 36 -5.63 10.94 -7.70
C VAL A 36 -4.43 11.20 -6.81
N ASN A 37 -4.66 11.90 -5.70
CA ASN A 37 -3.65 12.12 -4.66
C ASN A 37 -3.70 10.97 -3.66
N LEU A 38 -2.58 10.27 -3.49
CA LEU A 38 -2.48 9.10 -2.62
C LEU A 38 -1.98 9.49 -1.24
N PHE A 39 -2.65 8.98 -0.21
CA PHE A 39 -2.26 9.14 1.18
C PHE A 39 -2.23 7.79 1.88
N CYS A 40 -1.35 7.66 2.87
CA CYS A 40 -1.38 6.52 3.78
C CYS A 40 -2.48 6.69 4.81
N SER A 41 -2.89 5.59 5.45
CA SER A 41 -3.95 5.59 6.46
C SER A 41 -3.68 6.51 7.65
N ASP A 42 -2.42 6.83 7.92
CA ASP A 42 -1.92 7.74 8.95
C ASP A 42 -1.49 9.12 8.40
N GLY A 43 -1.72 9.36 7.10
CA GLY A 43 -1.35 10.60 6.42
C GLY A 43 -2.29 11.77 6.73
N GLU A 44 -1.82 12.97 6.39
CA GLU A 44 -2.57 14.23 6.45
C GLU A 44 -2.51 14.93 5.10
N LEU A 45 -3.57 15.64 4.71
CA LEU A 45 -3.54 16.54 3.55
C LEU A 45 -3.13 17.94 4.03
N THR A 46 -1.95 18.39 3.60
CA THR A 46 -1.48 19.76 3.84
C THR A 46 -1.65 20.59 2.57
N LEU A 47 -2.43 21.64 2.68
CA LEU A 47 -2.64 22.63 1.64
C LEU A 47 -1.53 23.69 1.69
N PRO A 48 -1.22 24.35 0.57
CA PRO A 48 -0.35 25.52 0.59
C PRO A 48 -0.90 26.59 1.54
N ALA A 49 -0.03 27.49 2.01
CA ALA A 49 -0.49 28.61 2.81
C ALA A 49 -1.52 29.43 2.02
N ALA A 50 -2.61 29.82 2.68
CA ALA A 50 -3.58 30.72 2.09
C ALA A 50 -2.92 32.07 1.80
N THR A 51 -3.44 32.78 0.80
CA THR A 51 -2.95 34.15 0.51
C THR A 51 -3.29 35.04 1.70
N ALA A 52 -2.43 36.01 2.03
CA ALA A 52 -2.67 36.91 3.16
C ALA A 52 -4.05 37.58 3.07
N GLY A 53 -4.80 37.56 4.18
CA GLY A 53 -6.17 38.10 4.24
C GLY A 53 -7.25 37.18 3.63
N THR A 54 -6.92 35.92 3.36
CA THR A 54 -7.87 34.88 2.93
C THR A 54 -7.75 33.63 3.78
N ASP A 55 -8.88 32.93 3.95
CA ASP A 55 -8.93 31.62 4.59
C ASP A 55 -9.32 30.55 3.57
N TRP A 56 -8.77 29.34 3.76
CA TRP A 56 -9.23 28.17 3.05
C TRP A 56 -10.56 27.67 3.61
N ILE A 57 -11.45 27.31 2.69
CA ILE A 57 -12.68 26.58 2.99
C ILE A 57 -12.57 25.24 2.27
N VAL A 58 -12.69 24.16 3.04
CA VAL A 58 -12.63 22.81 2.50
C VAL A 58 -13.95 22.10 2.75
N LYS A 59 -14.48 21.49 1.68
CA LYS A 59 -15.66 20.64 1.74
C LYS A 59 -15.29 19.24 1.24
N TYR A 60 -16.06 18.24 1.64
CA TYR A 60 -15.85 16.84 1.30
C TYR A 60 -17.10 16.25 0.68
N SER A 61 -16.90 15.31 -0.25
CA SER A 61 -17.92 14.39 -0.73
C SER A 61 -17.29 13.04 -1.05
N ALA A 62 -18.02 11.94 -0.78
CA ALA A 62 -17.59 10.60 -1.17
C ALA A 62 -17.60 10.39 -2.69
N THR A 63 -18.41 11.16 -3.42
CA THR A 63 -18.53 11.14 -4.88
C THR A 63 -18.27 12.52 -5.47
N SER A 64 -17.80 12.58 -6.71
CA SER A 64 -17.66 13.85 -7.44
C SER A 64 -19.03 14.54 -7.55
N THR A 65 -19.05 15.85 -7.32
CA THR A 65 -20.26 16.68 -7.27
C THR A 65 -19.92 18.15 -7.41
N THR A 66 -20.86 18.94 -7.90
CA THR A 66 -20.74 20.41 -7.97
C THR A 66 -21.30 21.11 -6.73
N THR A 67 -21.97 20.37 -5.83
CA THR A 67 -22.64 20.94 -4.64
C THR A 67 -22.22 20.22 -3.34
N PRO A 68 -20.94 20.22 -2.97
CA PRO A 68 -20.48 19.61 -1.72
C PRO A 68 -21.00 20.42 -0.52
N SER A 69 -21.51 19.74 0.50
CA SER A 69 -22.12 20.39 1.69
C SER A 69 -21.43 20.05 3.00
N THR A 70 -20.60 19.00 3.05
CA THR A 70 -19.87 18.60 4.27
C THR A 70 -18.61 19.44 4.42
N GLY A 71 -18.59 20.39 5.35
CA GLY A 71 -17.39 21.16 5.67
C GLY A 71 -16.34 20.33 6.43
N ILE A 72 -15.07 20.63 6.22
CA ILE A 72 -13.92 20.05 6.93
C ILE A 72 -13.24 21.16 7.72
N THR A 73 -13.00 20.91 9.01
CA THR A 73 -12.27 21.87 9.86
C THR A 73 -10.78 21.69 9.63
N LEU A 74 -10.09 22.79 9.32
CA LEU A 74 -8.65 22.77 9.09
C LEU A 74 -7.89 22.99 10.39
N THR A 75 -6.92 22.13 10.67
CA THR A 75 -5.94 22.33 11.73
C THR A 75 -4.88 23.32 11.25
N GLY A 76 -4.60 24.35 12.03
CA GLY A 76 -3.63 25.40 11.66
C GLY A 76 -4.00 26.21 10.41
N GLY A 77 -5.26 26.13 9.95
CA GLY A 77 -5.77 26.88 8.79
C GLY A 77 -5.43 26.29 7.42
N ASN A 78 -4.64 25.21 7.35
CA ASN A 78 -4.22 24.60 6.07
C ASN A 78 -4.08 23.08 6.07
N LYS A 79 -4.42 22.38 7.17
CA LYS A 79 -4.31 20.91 7.24
C LYS A 79 -5.65 20.24 7.45
N VAL A 80 -5.97 19.25 6.63
CA VAL A 80 -6.98 18.25 6.96
C VAL A 80 -6.30 17.20 7.82
N ALA A 81 -6.74 17.09 9.07
CA ALA A 81 -6.18 16.13 10.02
C ALA A 81 -6.44 14.69 9.57
N ASN A 82 -5.59 13.76 10.00
CA ASN A 82 -5.71 12.35 9.66
C ASN A 82 -7.11 11.77 9.93
N ALA A 83 -7.73 12.12 11.06
CA ALA A 83 -9.06 11.63 11.44
C ALA A 83 -10.18 12.03 10.47
N ASP A 84 -9.99 13.13 9.73
CA ASP A 84 -10.93 13.68 8.75
C ASP A 84 -10.54 13.35 7.30
N LEU A 85 -9.33 12.81 7.09
CA LEU A 85 -8.84 12.43 5.77
C LEU A 85 -9.42 11.07 5.33
N LYS A 86 -10.18 11.07 4.23
CA LYS A 86 -10.92 9.91 3.73
C LYS A 86 -10.82 9.84 2.22
N THR A 87 -10.99 8.64 1.66
CA THR A 87 -11.10 8.44 0.21
C THR A 87 -12.35 9.14 -0.31
N GLY A 88 -12.18 10.05 -1.28
CA GLY A 88 -13.25 10.82 -1.88
C GLY A 88 -12.73 12.06 -2.59
N TYR A 89 -13.57 13.10 -2.63
CA TYR A 89 -13.31 14.33 -3.34
C TYR A 89 -13.35 15.49 -2.34
N TYR A 90 -12.26 16.23 -2.25
CA TYR A 90 -12.16 17.46 -1.48
C TYR A 90 -12.35 18.64 -2.39
N TYR A 91 -13.07 19.65 -1.93
CA TYR A 91 -13.36 20.86 -2.68
C TYR A 91 -12.76 22.02 -1.93
N LEU A 92 -11.75 22.63 -2.54
CA LEU A 92 -11.03 23.75 -1.98
C LEU A 92 -11.55 25.04 -2.60
N SER A 93 -11.95 25.97 -1.76
CA SER A 93 -12.23 27.36 -2.14
C SER A 93 -11.56 28.29 -1.14
N SER A 94 -11.44 29.56 -1.49
CA SER A 94 -10.90 30.60 -0.62
C SER A 94 -11.93 31.70 -0.40
N LYS A 95 -11.82 32.39 0.73
CA LYS A 95 -12.65 33.54 1.04
C LYS A 95 -11.84 34.60 1.76
N SER A 96 -12.00 35.87 1.38
CA SER A 96 -11.39 36.98 2.13
C SER A 96 -11.99 37.08 3.53
N THR A 97 -11.15 37.45 4.50
CA THR A 97 -11.56 37.73 5.89
C THR A 97 -12.41 38.99 6.03
N THR A 98 -12.55 39.78 4.96
CA THR A 98 -13.40 40.98 4.95
C THR A 98 -14.88 40.61 4.94
N PRO A 99 -15.72 41.17 5.85
CA PRO A 99 -17.16 40.91 5.86
C PRO A 99 -17.83 41.18 4.52
N GLY A 100 -18.75 40.30 4.11
CA GLY A 100 -19.48 40.42 2.84
C GLY A 100 -18.76 39.86 1.61
N SER A 101 -17.52 39.37 1.75
CA SER A 101 -16.79 38.76 0.63
C SER A 101 -17.44 37.48 0.12
N CYS A 102 -17.38 37.26 -1.19
CA CYS A 102 -17.80 36.00 -1.82
C CYS A 102 -16.72 34.91 -1.65
N GLU A 103 -17.16 33.66 -1.62
CA GLU A 103 -16.29 32.48 -1.74
C GLU A 103 -15.86 32.32 -3.21
N SER A 104 -14.62 31.89 -3.45
CA SER A 104 -14.13 31.60 -4.80
C SER A 104 -14.84 30.39 -5.42
N GLU A 105 -14.60 30.17 -6.72
CA GLU A 105 -14.89 28.87 -7.32
C GLU A 105 -14.14 27.74 -6.61
N MET A 106 -14.74 26.55 -6.62
CA MET A 106 -14.17 25.37 -5.98
C MET A 106 -13.26 24.61 -6.93
N GLN A 107 -12.08 24.26 -6.44
CA GLN A 107 -11.20 23.27 -7.05
C GLN A 107 -11.51 21.90 -6.45
N GLU A 108 -11.85 20.92 -7.30
CA GLU A 108 -11.96 19.52 -6.89
C GLU A 108 -10.56 18.88 -6.77
N ILE A 109 -10.35 18.11 -5.71
CA ILE A 109 -9.11 17.41 -5.38
C ILE A 109 -9.48 15.95 -5.08
N PRO A 110 -9.27 15.01 -6.01
CA PRO A 110 -9.50 13.60 -5.75
C PRO A 110 -8.42 13.04 -4.83
N VAL A 111 -8.85 12.37 -3.77
CA VAL A 111 -7.99 11.84 -2.70
C VAL A 111 -8.31 10.37 -2.47
N TYR A 112 -7.29 9.52 -2.44
CA TYR A 112 -7.42 8.12 -2.05
C TYR A 112 -6.52 7.81 -0.86
N VAL A 113 -7.14 7.35 0.22
CA VAL A 113 -6.44 6.90 1.43
C VAL A 113 -6.26 5.39 1.33
N LEU A 114 -5.01 4.96 1.18
CA LEU A 114 -4.62 3.56 1.17
C LEU A 114 -4.86 2.95 2.56
N LYS A 115 -5.47 1.77 2.58
CA LYS A 115 -5.69 1.01 3.80
C LYS A 115 -4.36 0.52 4.38
N ALA A 116 -4.30 0.42 5.71
CA ALA A 116 -3.10 -0.04 6.40
C ALA A 116 -2.78 -1.50 6.06
N LEU A 117 -1.51 -1.79 5.77
CA LEU A 117 -1.00 -3.16 5.69
C LEU A 117 -0.66 -3.68 7.09
N ALA A 118 -0.83 -4.98 7.30
CA ALA A 118 -0.42 -5.64 8.54
C ALA A 118 0.59 -6.76 8.19
N PRO A 119 1.89 -6.44 8.04
CA PRO A 119 2.89 -7.45 7.77
C PRO A 119 3.26 -8.22 9.04
N GLY A 120 3.59 -9.50 8.86
CA GLY A 120 4.11 -10.38 9.88
C GLY A 120 5.34 -11.12 9.38
N ILE A 121 6.10 -11.67 10.32
CA ILE A 121 7.15 -12.65 10.04
C ILE A 121 6.87 -13.83 10.96
N ASN A 122 6.82 -15.03 10.39
CA ASN A 122 6.94 -16.30 11.11
C ASN A 122 8.43 -16.71 11.09
N PRO A 123 9.18 -16.38 12.15
CA PRO A 123 10.61 -16.62 12.19
C PRO A 123 10.92 -18.11 12.36
N ALA A 124 12.09 -18.53 11.86
CA ALA A 124 12.62 -19.86 12.08
C ALA A 124 14.09 -19.78 12.51
N ASP A 125 14.39 -20.28 13.71
CA ASP A 125 15.76 -20.53 14.15
C ASP A 125 16.37 -21.68 13.35
N PHE A 126 17.67 -21.62 13.07
CA PHE A 126 18.34 -22.64 12.26
C PHE A 126 19.83 -22.80 12.60
N CYS A 127 20.39 -23.94 12.19
CA CYS A 127 21.84 -24.15 12.19
C CYS A 127 22.47 -23.45 10.98
N VAL A 128 23.65 -22.83 11.15
CA VAL A 128 24.37 -22.08 10.11
C VAL A 128 24.56 -22.85 8.79
N GLU A 129 24.65 -24.19 8.84
CA GLU A 129 24.83 -25.04 7.65
C GLU A 129 23.52 -25.40 6.92
N SER A 130 22.37 -25.14 7.54
CA SER A 130 21.05 -25.47 6.99
C SER A 130 20.07 -24.31 7.22
N PRO A 131 20.25 -23.16 6.52
CA PRO A 131 19.39 -22.01 6.69
C PRO A 131 17.93 -22.33 6.41
N LEU A 132 17.03 -21.83 7.26
CA LEU A 132 15.59 -21.93 7.07
C LEU A 132 15.02 -20.60 6.59
N ALA A 133 13.97 -20.70 5.76
CA ALA A 133 13.24 -19.55 5.27
C ALA A 133 12.58 -18.78 6.42
N GLN A 134 12.75 -17.48 6.43
CA GLN A 134 11.99 -16.54 7.23
C GLN A 134 10.74 -16.18 6.43
N VAL A 135 9.58 -16.65 6.90
CA VAL A 135 8.34 -16.59 6.12
C VAL A 135 7.59 -15.32 6.46
N GLY A 136 7.44 -14.42 5.49
CA GLY A 136 6.60 -13.24 5.65
C GLY A 136 5.12 -13.57 5.51
N SER A 137 4.28 -12.75 6.12
CA SER A 137 2.84 -12.74 5.90
C SER A 137 2.36 -11.30 5.74
N VAL A 138 1.31 -11.09 4.96
CA VAL A 138 0.64 -9.79 4.83
C VAL A 138 -0.76 -10.02 4.31
N THR A 139 -1.73 -9.30 4.87
CA THR A 139 -3.06 -9.16 4.27
C THR A 139 -3.06 -7.91 3.41
N ASN A 140 -3.38 -8.04 2.12
CA ASN A 140 -3.65 -6.88 1.27
C ASN A 140 -5.15 -6.53 1.34
N PRO A 141 -5.55 -5.44 2.01
CA PRO A 141 -6.94 -5.00 2.05
C PRO A 141 -7.37 -4.17 0.81
N GLU A 142 -6.46 -3.94 -0.13
CA GLU A 142 -6.74 -3.33 -1.43
C GLU A 142 -6.97 -4.38 -2.52
N ASP A 143 -7.58 -3.96 -3.62
CA ASP A 143 -7.63 -4.74 -4.86
C ASP A 143 -6.19 -4.92 -5.41
N PRO A 144 -5.64 -6.14 -5.46
CA PRO A 144 -4.28 -6.38 -5.93
C PRO A 144 -4.04 -5.96 -7.39
N THR A 145 -5.10 -5.82 -8.19
CA THR A 145 -5.01 -5.32 -9.58
C THR A 145 -4.85 -3.81 -9.66
N LYS A 146 -5.09 -3.10 -8.55
CA LYS A 146 -5.01 -1.63 -8.44
C LYS A 146 -3.83 -1.18 -7.58
N ALA A 147 -3.45 -1.98 -6.58
CA ALA A 147 -2.30 -1.73 -5.72
C ALA A 147 -1.60 -3.07 -5.39
N ALA A 148 -0.53 -3.35 -6.12
CA ALA A 148 0.29 -4.54 -5.88
C ALA A 148 1.13 -4.37 -4.61
N LEU A 149 1.64 -5.48 -4.06
CA LEU A 149 2.55 -5.42 -2.92
C LEU A 149 4.01 -5.60 -3.36
N VAL A 150 4.88 -4.83 -2.72
CA VAL A 150 6.34 -4.96 -2.86
C VAL A 150 6.99 -5.22 -1.51
N TYR A 151 8.09 -5.98 -1.54
CA TYR A 151 8.79 -6.44 -0.34
C TYR A 151 10.25 -6.05 -0.39
N GLN A 152 10.85 -5.83 0.77
CA GLN A 152 12.30 -5.76 0.91
C GLN A 152 12.70 -6.21 2.31
N TRP A 153 13.67 -7.12 2.37
CA TRP A 153 14.26 -7.59 3.63
C TRP A 153 15.53 -6.82 4.00
N TYR A 154 15.74 -6.68 5.31
CA TYR A 154 16.88 -6.04 5.93
C TYR A 154 17.36 -6.86 7.13
N THR A 155 18.62 -6.69 7.52
CA THR A 155 19.08 -7.01 8.89
C THR A 155 19.11 -5.74 9.73
N VAL A 156 18.87 -5.86 11.03
CA VAL A 156 18.91 -4.74 11.98
C VAL A 156 19.92 -5.03 13.09
N ALA A 157 20.84 -4.10 13.34
CA ALA A 157 21.82 -4.19 14.41
C ALA A 157 22.00 -2.81 15.07
N GLY A 158 21.86 -2.73 16.40
CA GLY A 158 21.97 -1.46 17.13
C GLY A 158 20.99 -0.38 16.67
N GLY A 159 19.83 -0.77 16.11
CA GLY A 159 18.84 0.14 15.52
C GLY A 159 19.14 0.56 14.07
N ALA A 160 20.32 0.27 13.53
CA ALA A 160 20.65 0.52 12.13
C ALA A 160 20.17 -0.64 11.25
N GLU A 161 19.47 -0.32 10.15
CA GLU A 161 19.07 -1.30 9.14
C GLU A 161 20.10 -1.41 8.02
N THR A 162 20.32 -2.62 7.53
CA THR A 162 21.17 -2.91 6.36
C THR A 162 20.36 -3.70 5.36
N ILE A 163 20.32 -3.24 4.11
CA ILE A 163 19.57 -3.89 3.04
C ILE A 163 20.14 -5.27 2.71
N ILE A 164 19.26 -6.26 2.56
CA ILE A 164 19.63 -7.57 2.00
C ILE A 164 19.36 -7.51 0.50
N ALA A 165 20.43 -7.35 -0.28
CA ALA A 165 20.32 -7.18 -1.73
C ALA A 165 19.57 -8.35 -2.39
N GLY A 166 18.60 -8.02 -3.25
CA GLY A 166 17.80 -9.00 -4.00
C GLY A 166 16.71 -9.71 -3.20
N ALA A 167 16.62 -9.52 -1.88
CA ALA A 167 15.56 -10.12 -1.06
C ALA A 167 14.26 -9.30 -1.14
N ASN A 168 13.59 -9.39 -2.30
CA ASN A 168 12.39 -8.62 -2.68
C ASN A 168 11.11 -9.46 -2.76
N THR A 169 11.15 -10.68 -2.22
CA THR A 169 10.02 -11.61 -2.10
C THR A 169 9.42 -11.59 -0.70
N LEU A 170 8.19 -12.10 -0.56
CA LEU A 170 7.49 -12.17 0.73
C LEU A 170 8.29 -12.97 1.77
N SER A 171 8.96 -14.05 1.35
CA SER A 171 9.82 -14.86 2.22
C SER A 171 11.28 -14.73 1.81
N TYR A 172 12.19 -14.93 2.75
CA TYR A 172 13.63 -14.85 2.53
C TYR A 172 14.37 -16.00 3.22
N THR A 173 15.24 -16.69 2.48
CA THR A 173 16.14 -17.71 3.02
C THR A 173 17.57 -17.15 3.06
N PRO A 174 18.20 -17.06 4.25
CA PRO A 174 19.59 -16.58 4.35
C PRO A 174 20.57 -17.49 3.61
N THR A 175 21.52 -16.91 2.89
CA THR A 175 22.52 -17.67 2.10
C THR A 175 23.89 -17.78 2.76
N ALA A 176 24.25 -16.83 3.62
CA ALA A 176 25.49 -16.84 4.39
C ALA A 176 25.30 -16.24 5.80
N PRO A 177 24.44 -16.85 6.64
CA PRO A 177 24.17 -16.32 7.97
C PRO A 177 25.39 -16.47 8.89
N THR A 178 25.54 -15.54 9.83
CA THR A 178 26.54 -15.64 10.90
C THR A 178 25.88 -16.23 12.15
N VAL A 179 26.62 -17.06 12.89
CA VAL A 179 26.16 -17.59 14.19
C VAL A 179 25.87 -16.44 15.16
N GLY A 180 24.78 -16.57 15.90
CA GLY A 180 24.36 -15.58 16.89
C GLY A 180 22.91 -15.14 16.70
N SER A 181 22.57 -14.01 17.32
CA SER A 181 21.25 -13.42 17.20
C SER A 181 21.20 -12.45 16.02
N ILE A 182 20.20 -12.62 15.15
CA ILE A 182 19.99 -11.76 13.98
C ILE A 182 18.56 -11.24 14.01
N THR A 183 18.38 -9.93 13.94
CA THR A 183 17.07 -9.32 13.70
C THR A 183 16.87 -9.11 12.21
N TYR A 184 15.86 -9.77 11.64
CA TYR A 184 15.37 -9.50 10.30
C TYR A 184 14.22 -8.50 10.35
N ARG A 185 14.21 -7.61 9.38
CA ARG A 185 13.15 -6.63 9.14
C ARG A 185 12.56 -6.87 7.76
N LEU A 186 11.24 -7.01 7.69
CA LEU A 186 10.48 -7.00 6.45
C LEU A 186 9.78 -5.66 6.32
N LYS A 187 10.05 -4.95 5.21
CA LYS A 187 9.24 -3.80 4.79
C LYS A 187 8.32 -4.23 3.67
N VAL A 188 7.04 -3.90 3.81
CA VAL A 188 6.01 -4.15 2.79
C VAL A 188 5.34 -2.83 2.45
N GLY A 189 5.14 -2.55 1.16
CA GLY A 189 4.43 -1.35 0.71
C GLY A 189 3.58 -1.64 -0.51
N TYR A 190 2.78 -0.66 -0.89
CA TYR A 190 2.05 -0.69 -2.15
C TYR A 190 2.93 -0.25 -3.31
N GLU A 191 2.80 -0.90 -4.45
CA GLU A 191 3.29 -0.41 -5.73
C GLU A 191 2.10 -0.02 -6.61
N ILE A 192 2.07 1.25 -6.99
CA ILE A 192 1.01 1.85 -7.80
C ILE A 192 1.70 2.68 -8.88
N ASN A 193 1.43 2.37 -10.15
CA ASN A 193 2.03 3.04 -11.31
C ASN A 193 3.56 3.15 -11.24
N GLY A 194 4.23 2.11 -10.71
CA GLY A 194 5.70 2.04 -10.57
C GLY A 194 6.29 2.80 -9.37
N SER A 195 5.46 3.48 -8.59
CA SER A 195 5.88 4.18 -7.37
C SER A 195 5.47 3.40 -6.13
N LYS A 196 6.25 3.55 -5.05
CA LYS A 196 6.08 2.79 -3.80
C LYS A 196 5.50 3.67 -2.69
N TYR A 197 4.49 3.17 -1.98
CA TYR A 197 3.74 3.94 -0.99
C TYR A 197 3.52 3.15 0.31
N CYS A 198 3.32 3.90 1.40
CA CYS A 198 2.84 3.40 2.71
C CYS A 198 3.58 2.17 3.24
N PRO A 199 4.91 2.26 3.40
CA PRO A 199 5.69 1.15 3.92
C PRO A 199 5.27 0.82 5.36
N GLN A 200 4.98 -0.45 5.60
CA GLN A 200 4.80 -1.03 6.93
C GLN A 200 5.99 -1.93 7.25
N ILE A 201 6.38 -1.95 8.51
CA ILE A 201 7.63 -2.55 8.98
C ILE A 201 7.32 -3.55 10.07
N VAL A 202 7.94 -4.73 9.99
CA VAL A 202 7.91 -5.73 11.05
C VAL A 202 9.30 -6.30 11.26
N ASP A 203 9.69 -6.42 12.53
CA ASP A 203 10.99 -6.94 12.94
C ASP A 203 10.80 -8.26 13.70
N LYS A 204 11.67 -9.24 13.42
CA LYS A 204 11.78 -10.48 14.20
C LYS A 204 13.23 -10.90 14.36
N THR A 205 13.55 -11.31 15.59
CA THR A 205 14.85 -11.85 15.94
C THR A 205 14.83 -13.37 15.89
N ILE A 206 15.88 -13.94 15.30
CA ILE A 206 16.15 -15.38 15.34
C ILE A 206 17.49 -15.67 16.01
N THR A 207 17.69 -16.94 16.33
CA THR A 207 18.98 -17.51 16.73
C THR A 207 19.51 -18.40 15.61
N VAL A 208 20.73 -18.09 15.16
CA VAL A 208 21.52 -18.94 14.27
C VAL A 208 22.54 -19.70 15.12
N THR A 209 22.44 -21.02 15.13
CA THR A 209 23.33 -21.88 15.92
C THR A 209 24.54 -22.36 15.11
N ALA A 210 25.65 -22.61 15.79
CA ALA A 210 26.83 -23.19 15.16
C ALA A 210 26.59 -24.65 14.77
N LYS A 211 27.33 -25.10 13.75
CA LYS A 211 27.40 -26.51 13.39
C LYS A 211 27.83 -27.33 14.62
N PRO A 212 27.14 -28.44 14.95
CA PRO A 212 27.58 -29.34 16.01
C PRO A 212 29.00 -29.84 15.76
N THR A 213 29.81 -29.93 16.82
CA THR A 213 31.15 -30.49 16.72
C THR A 213 31.08 -32.00 16.54
N LYS A 214 32.10 -32.57 15.90
CA LYS A 214 32.23 -34.03 15.75
C LYS A 214 32.20 -34.68 17.15
N PRO A 215 31.34 -35.67 17.41
CA PRO A 215 31.35 -36.39 18.67
C PRO A 215 32.66 -37.16 18.83
N THR A 216 33.25 -37.09 20.02
CA THR A 216 34.42 -37.91 20.37
C THR A 216 33.91 -39.20 21.00
N ILE A 217 33.98 -40.30 20.26
CA ILE A 217 33.61 -41.65 20.74
C ILE A 217 34.90 -42.42 20.98
N SER A 218 35.13 -42.86 22.22
CA SER A 218 36.16 -43.85 22.54
C SER A 218 35.54 -45.25 22.53
N ILE A 219 35.82 -46.05 21.50
CA ILE A 219 35.45 -47.47 21.49
C ILE A 219 36.61 -48.25 22.12
N GLY A 220 36.39 -48.88 23.28
CA GLY A 220 37.44 -49.65 23.97
C GLY A 220 37.89 -50.87 23.16
N THR A 221 36.93 -51.72 22.78
CA THR A 221 37.10 -52.84 21.85
C THR A 221 35.82 -52.95 21.02
N ALA A 222 35.96 -53.00 19.69
CA ALA A 222 34.82 -53.27 18.83
C ALA A 222 34.31 -54.69 19.10
N GLN A 223 33.12 -54.83 19.66
CA GLN A 223 32.49 -56.13 19.81
C GLN A 223 31.66 -56.45 18.56
N GLY A 224 32.03 -57.54 17.89
CA GLY A 224 31.28 -58.13 16.80
C GLY A 224 31.57 -59.62 16.78
N THR A 225 30.54 -60.44 16.65
CA THR A 225 30.67 -61.87 16.38
C THR A 225 30.73 -62.06 14.87
N ALA A 226 31.91 -62.42 14.36
CA ALA A 226 32.01 -62.95 13.01
C ALA A 226 31.57 -64.42 13.04
N THR A 227 30.45 -64.75 12.41
CA THR A 227 30.06 -66.15 12.23
C THR A 227 30.96 -66.78 11.17
N ALA A 228 31.63 -67.87 11.51
CA ALA A 228 32.45 -68.61 10.54
C ALA A 228 31.54 -69.24 9.46
N VAL A 229 31.95 -69.11 8.20
CA VAL A 229 31.40 -69.91 7.08
C VAL A 229 32.38 -71.04 6.80
N THR A 230 31.90 -72.27 6.74
CA THR A 230 32.67 -73.43 6.25
C THR A 230 32.29 -73.68 4.78
N PHE A 231 33.28 -73.65 3.90
CA PHE A 231 33.16 -74.13 2.51
C PHE A 231 33.35 -75.65 2.45
#